data_AF-A0A258B350-F1
#
_entry.id   AF-A0A258B350-F1
#
_cell.length_a   1.000
_cell.length_b   1.000
_cell.length_c   1.000
_cell.angle_alpha   90.00
_cell.angle_beta   90.00
_cell.angle_gamma   90.00
#
_symmetry.space_group_name_H-M   'P 1'
#
loop_
_entity.id
_entity.type
_entity.pdbx_description
1 polymer ?
#
loop_
_entity_poly.entity_id
_entity_poly.type
_entity_poly.pdbx_seq_one_letter_code
_entity_poly.pdbx_strand_id
1 'polypeptide(L)' 'MSCHASIHHLTTGRFLMDCLVEGRDLHEAEKEAIARAALKSRALPREMDVRHLHQCMERRNPAG' A
#
# COMPACT_ATOMS: atom_id res chain seq x y z
N MET A 1 -2.11 0.07 -12.78
CA MET A 1 -2.06 1.41 -12.16
C MET A 1 -1.04 1.41 -11.03
N SER A 2 -0.50 2.56 -10.66
CA SER A 2 0.37 2.71 -9.49
C SER A 2 -0.43 3.30 -8.32
N CYS A 3 -0.27 2.75 -7.12
CA CYS A 3 -0.93 3.22 -5.91
C CYS A 3 0.09 3.40 -4.78
N HIS A 4 -0.10 4.45 -4.00
CA HIS A 4 0.55 4.62 -2.72
C HIS A 4 -0.31 3.95 -1.65
N ALA A 5 0.31 3.07 -0.86
CA ALA A 5 -0.34 2.30 0.19
C ALA A 5 0.33 2.59 1.54
N SER A 6 -0.45 3.07 2.52
CA SER A 6 -0.02 3.16 3.91
C SER A 6 -0.46 1.94 4.70
N ILE A 7 0.51 1.22 5.25
CA ILE A 7 0.31 -0.03 5.98
C ILE A 7 0.40 0.21 7.48
N HIS A 8 -0.62 -0.26 8.18
CA HIS A 8 -0.73 -0.23 9.63
C HIS A 8 -0.86 -1.65 10.18
N HIS A 9 -0.53 -1.81 11.46
CA HIS A 9 -0.86 -3.01 12.20
C HIS A 9 -2.35 -2.99 12.53
N LEU A 10 -3.07 -4.06 12.18
CA LEU A 10 -4.52 -4.17 12.31
C LEU A 10 -5.01 -3.93 13.75
N THR A 11 -4.42 -4.64 14.72
CA THR A 11 -4.86 -4.56 16.12
C THR A 11 -4.44 -3.27 16.83
N THR A 12 -3.19 -2.84 16.65
CA THR A 12 -2.62 -1.70 17.41
C THR A 12 -2.81 -0.36 16.70
N GLY A 13 -3.20 -0.37 15.42
CA GLY A 13 -3.25 0.82 14.57
C GLY A 13 -1.88 1.43 14.26
N ARG A 14 -0.79 0.82 14.75
CA ARG A 14 0.57 1.35 14.60
C ARG A 14 0.95 1.42 13.13
N PHE A 15 1.43 2.57 12.69
CA PHE A 15 2.02 2.71 11.35
C PHE A 15 3.22 1.77 11.20
N LEU A 16 3.25 1.00 10.11
CA LEU A 16 4.33 0.08 9.80
C LEU A 16 5.21 0.64 8.68
N MET A 17 4.61 1.04 7.56
CA MET A 17 5.33 1.61 6.42
C MET A 17 4.39 2.20 5.38
N ASP A 18 4.99 2.97 4.48
CA ASP A 18 4.43 3.34 3.19
C ASP A 18 5.11 2.55 2.06
N CYS A 19 4.37 2.21 1.02
CA CYS A 19 4.91 1.61 -0.19
C CYS A 19 4.17 2.03 -1.47
N LEU A 20 4.90 2.04 -2.57
CA LEU A 20 4.35 2.13 -3.92
C LEU A 20 4.13 0.72 -4.46
N VAL A 21 2.92 0.45 -4.93
CA VAL A 21 2.50 -0.84 -5.48
C VAL A 21 1.83 -0.67 -6.82
N GLU A 22 1.87 -1.72 -7.62
CA GLU A 22 1.17 -1.77 -8.89
C GLU A 22 0.03 -2.79 -8.79
N GLY A 23 -1.03 -2.59 -9.57
CA GLY A 23 -2.14 -3.53 -9.62
C GLY A 23 -3.03 -3.24 -10.83
N ARG A 24 -3.80 -4.23 -11.28
CA ARG A 24 -4.82 -4.01 -12.31
C ARG A 24 -5.99 -3.20 -11.77
N ASP A 25 -6.33 -3.43 -10.50
CA ASP A 25 -7.37 -2.76 -9.73
C ASP A 25 -6.92 -2.54 -8.27
N LEU A 26 -7.76 -1.88 -7.47
CA LEU A 26 -7.40 -1.50 -6.10
C LEU A 26 -7.21 -2.74 -5.22
N HIS A 27 -7.95 -3.81 -5.50
CA HIS A 27 -7.87 -5.07 -4.76
C HIS A 27 -6.54 -5.78 -4.99
N GLU A 28 -6.06 -5.84 -6.23
CA GLU A 28 -4.72 -6.37 -6.52
C GLU A 28 -3.62 -5.51 -5.89
N ALA A 29 -3.73 -4.18 -5.98
CA ALA A 29 -2.76 -3.28 -5.38
C ALA A 29 -2.71 -3.43 -3.85
N GLU A 30 -3.86 -3.59 -3.19
CA GLU A 30 -3.96 -3.83 -1.75
C GLU A 30 -3.26 -5.14 -1.34
N LYS A 31 -3.55 -6.23 -2.06
CA LYS A 31 -2.91 -7.54 -1.81
C LYS A 31 -1.39 -7.45 -1.96
N GLU A 32 -0.92 -6.75 -2.98
CA GLU A 32 0.50 -6.56 -3.20
C GLU A 32 1.14 -5.73 -2.08
N ALA A 33 0.47 -4.67 -1.61
CA ALA A 33 0.95 -3.85 -0.50
C ALA A 33 1.10 -4.66 0.80
N ILE A 34 0.09 -5.47 1.12
CA ILE A 34 0.12 -6.37 2.28
C ILE A 34 1.24 -7.39 2.13
N ALA A 35 1.39 -8.03 0.96
CA ALA A 35 2.43 -9.04 0.73
C ALA A 35 3.84 -8.45 0.89
N ARG A 36 4.09 -7.27 0.32
CA ARG A 36 5.37 -6.56 0.46
C ARG A 36 5.66 -6.18 1.92
N ALA A 37 4.64 -5.68 2.63
CA ALA A 37 4.81 -5.31 4.03
C ALA A 37 5.05 -6.52 4.93
N ALA A 38 4.35 -7.64 4.71
CA ALA A 38 4.56 -8.90 5.42
C ALA A 38 5.99 -9.42 5.24
N LEU A 39 6.48 -9.40 4.00
CA LEU A 39 7.84 -9.80 3.69
C LEU A 39 8.87 -8.92 4.40
N LYS A 40 8.69 -7.59 4.37
CA LYS A 40 9.66 -6.63 4.93
C LYS A 40 9.66 -6.59 6.45
N SER A 41 8.50 -6.74 7.09
CA SER A 41 8.36 -6.70 8.56
C SER A 41 8.46 -8.07 9.23
N ARG A 42 8.54 -9.16 8.45
CA ARG A 42 8.47 -10.55 8.94
C ARG A 42 7.25 -10.82 9.82
N ALA A 43 6.14 -10.15 9.52
CA ALA A 43 4.87 -10.28 10.21
C ALA A 43 3.83 -10.98 9.32
N LEU A 44 2.69 -11.34 9.90
CA LEU A 44 1.66 -12.08 9.17
C LEU A 44 0.78 -11.11 8.37
N PRO A 45 0.44 -11.42 7.10
CA PRO A 45 -0.48 -10.61 6.28
C PRO A 45 -1.80 -10.26 6.97
N ARG A 46 -2.35 -11.21 7.74
CA ARG A 46 -3.63 -11.02 8.48
C ARG A 46 -3.55 -10.00 9.62
N GLU A 47 -2.35 -9.57 10.01
CA GLU A 47 -2.11 -8.56 11.04
C GLU A 47 -1.94 -7.16 10.45
N MET A 48 -2.12 -7.01 9.13
CA MET A 48 -1.90 -5.77 8.40
C MET A 48 -3.21 -5.17 7.89
N ASP A 49 -3.23 -3.86 7.82
CA ASP A 49 -4.36 -3.04 7.41
C ASP A 49 -3.87 -1.94 6.47
N VAL A 50 -4.51 -1.78 5.31
CA VAL A 50 -4.18 -0.75 4.32
C VAL A 50 -5.14 0.41 4.50
N ARG A 51 -4.69 1.50 5.13
CA ARG A 51 -5.58 2.62 5.50
C ARG A 51 -5.67 3.71 4.43
N HIS A 52 -4.67 3.82 3.58
CA HIS A 52 -4.64 4.81 2.51
C HIS A 52 -4.12 4.14 1.25
N LEU A 53 -5.02 3.68 0.39
CA LEU A 53 -4.69 3.19 -0.95
C LEU A 53 -5.13 4.25 -1.97
N HIS A 54 -4.21 5.15 -2.30
CA HIS A 54 -4.47 6.20 -3.28
C HIS A 54 -3.78 5.84 -4.58
N GLN A 55 -4.54 5.83 -5.67
CA GLN A 55 -3.94 5.78 -7.00
C GLN A 55 -3.01 6.98 -7.15
N CYS A 56 -1.73 6.71 -7.39
CA CYS A 56 -0.81 7.73 -7.86
C CYS A 56 -1.29 8.12 -9.24
N MET A 57 -2.05 9.20 -9.33
CA MET A 57 -2.16 9.91 -10.58
C MET A 57 -0.73 10.30 -10.93
N GLU A 58 -0.19 9.72 -12.01
CA GLU A 58 0.97 10.31 -12.66
C GLU A 58 0.64 11.79 -12.77
N ARG A 59 1.42 12.63 -12.09
CA ARG A 59 1.36 14.07 -12.35
C ARG A 59 1.65 14.18 -13.84
N ARG A 60 0.60 14.32 -14.67
CA ARG A 60 0.75 14.99 -15.95
C ARG A 60 1.34 16.33 -15.56
N ASN A 61 2.62 16.51 -15.82
CA ASN A 61 3.33 17.77 -15.66
C ASN A 61 2.39 18.89 -16.13
N PRO A 62 1.93 19.80 -15.25
CA PRO A 62 1.30 21.02 -15.71
C PRO A 62 2.42 22.06 -15.84
N ALA A 63 3.25 21.92 -16.87
CA ALA A 63 4.17 22.94 -17.40
C ALA A 63 4.90 22.27 -18.58
N GLY A 64 4.85 22.79 -19.80
CA GLY A 64 4.76 24.21 -20.18
C GLY A 64 6.00 24.51 -20.99
#